data_AF-A0A7C5PCQ6-F1
#
_entry.id   AF-A0A7C5PCQ6-F1
#
_cell.length_a   1.000
_cell.length_b   1.000
_cell.length_c   1.000
_cell.angle_alpha   90.00
_cell.angle_beta   90.00
_cell.angle_gamma   90.00
#
_symmetry.space_group_name_H-M   'P 1'
#
loop_
_entity.id
_entity.type
_entity.pdbx_description
1 polymer ?
#
loop_
_entity_poly.entity_id
_entity_poly.type
_entity_poly.pdbx_seq_one_letter_code
_entity_poly.pdbx_strand_id
1 'polypeptide(L)'
;LEIAKMVYAGQLNVDLLAALRAQQLRAVGLSGVDGDLITARRRPPVEVTDDTGKTRTVDYGEVGDVVDSDPSVLRTLLESGYVPVVASLAADQEGKPLNINADTVAETLARALGAEKLIFLTGSPGLLRDPKDPSSLVAFATPEDLKKLMAEGSIQGGMRPKVEACLRAVEGGVKRTHIIDGCAPDSLLIELFTGAGCGTMIVGSDEMDKYKDVELARNGIKNGNG
;
A
#
# COMPACT_ATOMS: atom_id res chain seq x y z
N LEU A 1 18.61 12.63 -2.79
CA LEU A 1 18.35 11.42 -1.98
C LEU A 1 18.97 11.44 -0.58
N GLU A 2 20.09 12.12 -0.34
CA GLU A 2 20.80 12.08 0.95
C GLU A 2 19.93 12.42 2.17
N ILE A 3 19.13 13.49 2.07
CA ILE A 3 18.18 13.87 3.13
C ILE A 3 17.15 12.76 3.37
N ALA A 4 16.59 12.17 2.31
CA ALA A 4 15.64 11.07 2.44
C ALA A 4 16.26 9.84 3.13
N LYS A 5 17.53 9.53 2.89
CA LYS A 5 18.25 8.45 3.61
C LYS A 5 18.34 8.75 5.10
N MET A 6 18.81 9.95 5.46
CA MET A 6 18.96 10.36 6.86
C MET A 6 17.62 10.42 7.59
N VAL A 7 16.55 10.85 6.92
CA VAL A 7 15.23 10.97 7.53
C VAL A 7 14.51 9.63 7.59
N TYR A 8 14.40 8.89 6.47
CA TYR A 8 13.58 7.68 6.42
C TYR A 8 14.25 6.49 7.12
N ALA A 9 15.51 6.19 6.80
CA ALA A 9 16.23 5.06 7.41
C ALA A 9 16.94 5.44 8.72
N GLY A 10 17.20 6.73 8.94
CA GLY A 10 17.73 7.24 10.20
C GLY A 10 16.62 7.63 11.16
N GLN A 11 16.24 8.91 11.17
CA GLN A 11 15.37 9.50 12.20
C GLN A 11 14.03 8.77 12.35
N LEU A 12 13.25 8.66 11.27
CA LEU A 12 11.89 8.11 11.31
C LEU A 12 11.88 6.62 11.67
N ASN A 13 12.78 5.83 11.07
CA ASN A 13 12.88 4.41 11.39
C ASN A 13 13.24 4.21 12.87
N VAL A 14 14.25 4.94 13.36
CA VAL A 14 14.69 4.85 14.76
C VAL A 14 13.59 5.30 15.73
N ASP A 15 12.86 6.38 15.43
CA ASP A 15 11.75 6.86 16.27
C ASP A 15 10.62 5.82 16.36
N LEU A 16 10.27 5.18 15.24
CA LEU A 16 9.27 4.12 15.23
C LEU A 16 9.75 2.87 16.00
N LEU A 17 11.01 2.47 15.84
CA LEU A 17 11.60 1.38 16.62
C LEU A 17 11.61 1.69 18.13
N ALA A 18 11.91 2.93 18.52
CA ALA A 18 11.89 3.36 19.90
C ALA A 18 10.46 3.32 20.49
N ALA A 19 9.47 3.77 19.72
CA ALA A 19 8.06 3.69 20.11
C ALA A 19 7.60 2.22 20.29
N LEU A 20 7.95 1.34 19.35
CA LEU A 20 7.65 -0.10 19.44
C LEU A 20 8.35 -0.76 20.64
N ARG A 21 9.61 -0.40 20.89
CA ARG A 21 10.37 -0.88 22.05
C ARG A 21 9.73 -0.44 23.37
N ALA A 22 9.20 0.78 23.46
CA ALA A 22 8.47 1.26 24.63
C ALA A 22 7.21 0.39 24.93
N GLN A 23 6.65 -0.24 23.89
CA GLN A 23 5.57 -1.23 24.00
C GLN A 23 6.07 -2.68 24.13
N GLN A 24 7.36 -2.87 24.46
CA GLN A 24 8.01 -4.18 24.64
C GLN A 24 8.02 -5.07 23.38
N LEU A 25 7.81 -4.48 22.21
CA LEU A 25 7.92 -5.20 20.94
C LEU A 25 9.40 -5.30 20.50
N ARG A 26 9.77 -6.47 20.01
CA ARG A 26 11.10 -6.73 19.45
C ARG A 26 11.11 -6.33 17.98
N ALA A 27 11.29 -5.05 17.69
CA ALA A 27 11.30 -4.55 16.32
C ALA A 27 12.73 -4.46 15.75
N VAL A 28 12.87 -4.64 14.42
CA VAL A 28 14.14 -4.52 13.69
C VAL A 28 13.97 -3.58 12.49
N GLY A 29 14.80 -2.56 12.42
CA GLY A 29 14.83 -1.59 11.33
C GLY A 29 15.60 -2.09 10.12
N LEU A 30 15.02 -1.94 8.94
CA LEU A 30 15.62 -2.29 7.66
C LEU A 30 15.26 -1.21 6.63
N SER A 31 15.94 -1.25 5.50
CA SER A 31 15.53 -0.69 4.22
C SER A 31 15.45 -1.81 3.19
N GLY A 32 15.00 -1.52 1.98
CA GLY A 32 15.10 -2.43 0.84
C GLY A 32 16.55 -2.76 0.44
N VAL A 33 17.55 -2.01 0.90
CA VAL A 33 18.98 -2.31 0.66
C VAL A 33 19.47 -3.45 1.57
N ASP A 34 18.91 -3.55 2.78
CA ASP A 34 19.42 -4.47 3.81
C ASP A 34 19.07 -5.92 3.46
N GLY A 35 20.11 -6.75 3.28
CA GLY A 35 19.96 -8.15 2.91
C GLY A 35 19.38 -8.35 1.50
N ASP A 36 19.62 -7.40 0.58
CA ASP A 36 19.13 -7.41 -0.80
C ASP A 36 17.59 -7.54 -0.92
N LEU A 37 16.87 -7.02 0.10
CA LEU A 37 15.43 -7.17 0.23
C LEU A 37 14.66 -6.65 -0.99
N ILE A 38 15.09 -5.55 -1.62
CA ILE A 38 14.48 -4.96 -2.81
C ILE A 38 15.56 -4.53 -3.79
N THR A 39 15.54 -5.15 -4.98
CA THR A 39 16.29 -4.66 -6.14
C THR A 39 15.40 -3.69 -6.93
N ALA A 40 15.92 -2.50 -7.20
CA ALA A 40 15.24 -1.47 -7.97
C ALA A 40 16.01 -1.10 -9.24
N ARG A 41 15.39 -0.29 -10.09
CA ARG A 41 16.07 0.41 -11.17
C ARG A 41 15.65 1.87 -11.14
N ARG A 42 16.54 2.78 -11.55
CA ARG A 42 16.18 4.19 -11.68
C ARG A 42 15.02 4.34 -12.68
N ARG A 43 13.98 5.06 -12.29
CA ARG A 43 12.84 5.36 -13.16
C ARG A 43 13.34 6.19 -14.35
N PRO A 44 13.08 5.77 -15.60
CA PRO A 44 13.46 6.57 -16.76
C PRO A 44 12.67 7.88 -16.78
N PRO A 45 13.19 8.94 -17.44
CA PRO A 45 12.40 10.14 -17.68
C PRO A 45 11.10 9.78 -18.42
N VAL A 46 9.99 10.35 -17.97
CA VAL A 46 8.66 10.10 -18.57
C VAL A 46 8.11 11.36 -19.19
N GLU A 47 7.40 11.22 -20.31
CA GLU A 47 6.65 12.32 -20.91
C GLU A 47 5.33 12.52 -20.15
N VAL A 48 5.11 13.72 -19.62
CA VAL A 48 3.87 14.11 -18.94
C VAL A 48 3.22 15.24 -19.72
N THR A 49 1.98 15.02 -20.15
CA THR A 49 1.12 16.05 -20.73
C THR A 49 0.33 16.72 -19.62
N ASP A 50 0.43 18.04 -19.51
CA ASP A 50 -0.39 18.81 -18.57
C ASP A 50 -1.80 19.07 -19.12
N ASP A 51 -2.67 19.64 -18.28
CA ASP A 51 -4.08 19.96 -18.62
C ASP A 51 -4.21 20.96 -19.78
N THR A 52 -3.12 21.60 -20.19
CA THR A 52 -3.08 22.53 -21.34
C THR A 52 -2.67 21.82 -22.64
N GLY A 53 -2.42 20.51 -22.59
CA GLY A 53 -1.99 19.71 -23.73
C GLY A 53 -0.49 19.80 -24.02
N LYS A 54 0.31 20.41 -23.12
CA LYS A 54 1.75 20.55 -23.30
C LYS A 54 2.48 19.36 -22.70
N THR A 55 3.25 18.65 -23.54
CA THR A 55 4.10 17.55 -23.09
C THR A 55 5.44 18.07 -22.58
N ARG A 56 5.90 17.55 -21.44
CA ARG A 56 7.23 17.76 -20.89
C ARG A 56 7.86 16.45 -20.42
N THR A 57 9.15 16.31 -20.66
CA THR A 57 9.95 15.25 -20.05
C THR A 57 10.17 15.55 -18.57
N VAL A 58 9.79 14.61 -17.69
CA VAL A 58 10.00 14.68 -16.25
C VAL A 58 11.03 13.63 -15.86
N ASP A 59 12.19 14.10 -15.39
CA ASP A 59 13.20 13.27 -14.74
C ASP A 59 12.99 13.31 -13.21
N TYR A 60 12.68 12.16 -12.62
CA TYR A 60 12.45 12.03 -11.18
C TYR A 60 13.74 11.90 -10.36
N GLY A 61 14.92 12.01 -10.98
CA GLY A 61 16.21 11.92 -10.31
C GLY A 61 16.45 10.52 -9.75
N GLU A 62 16.67 10.41 -8.45
CA GLU A 62 17.01 9.16 -7.76
C GLU A 62 15.77 8.39 -7.28
N VAL A 63 14.67 8.47 -8.03
CA VAL A 63 13.47 7.66 -7.79
C VAL A 63 13.60 6.34 -8.56
N GLY A 64 13.24 5.23 -7.90
CA GLY A 64 13.32 3.90 -8.48
C GLY A 64 11.96 3.23 -8.67
N ASP A 65 11.94 2.28 -9.60
CA ASP A 65 10.90 1.27 -9.74
C ASP A 65 11.44 -0.07 -9.25
N VAL A 66 10.63 -0.83 -8.52
CA VAL A 66 11.00 -2.17 -8.06
C VAL A 66 11.15 -3.10 -9.26
N VAL A 67 12.25 -3.86 -9.29
CA VAL A 67 12.51 -4.91 -10.27
C VAL A 67 12.21 -6.28 -9.66
N ASP A 68 12.70 -6.51 -8.44
CA ASP A 68 12.55 -7.77 -7.72
C ASP A 68 12.65 -7.57 -6.20
N SER A 69 12.27 -8.58 -5.42
CA SER A 69 12.39 -8.59 -3.96
C SER A 69 12.64 -9.98 -3.41
N ASP A 70 13.58 -10.10 -2.47
CA ASP A 70 13.83 -11.33 -1.70
C ASP A 70 13.40 -11.15 -0.23
N PRO A 71 12.26 -11.74 0.18
CA PRO A 71 11.74 -11.59 1.54
C PRO A 71 12.46 -12.48 2.58
N SER A 72 13.53 -13.20 2.23
CA SER A 72 14.19 -14.19 3.10
C SER A 72 14.62 -13.60 4.45
N VAL A 73 15.15 -12.37 4.45
CA VAL A 73 15.51 -11.66 5.70
C VAL A 73 14.27 -11.36 6.54
N LEU A 74 13.16 -10.97 5.92
CA LEU A 74 11.90 -10.71 6.64
C LEU A 74 11.32 -12.01 7.21
N ARG A 75 11.33 -13.11 6.45
CA ARG A 75 10.85 -14.42 6.92
C ARG A 75 11.62 -14.86 8.16
N THR A 76 12.95 -14.77 8.12
CA THR A 76 13.83 -15.11 9.25
C THR A 76 13.48 -14.31 10.52
N LEU A 77 13.26 -12.99 10.37
CA LEU A 77 12.89 -12.12 11.49
C LEU A 77 11.51 -12.45 12.04
N LEU A 78 10.52 -12.63 11.16
CA LEU A 78 9.14 -12.95 11.52
C LEU A 78 9.06 -14.31 12.24
N GLU A 79 9.74 -15.34 11.73
CA GLU A 79 9.82 -16.68 12.34
C GLU A 79 10.50 -16.65 13.71
N SER A 80 11.43 -15.71 13.91
CA SER A 80 12.09 -15.47 15.21
C SER A 80 11.27 -14.59 16.16
N GLY A 81 10.08 -14.14 15.73
CA GLY A 81 9.16 -13.32 16.51
C GLY A 81 9.61 -11.86 16.67
N TYR A 82 10.31 -11.33 15.66
CA TYR A 82 10.58 -9.89 15.53
C TYR A 82 9.52 -9.21 14.66
N VAL A 83 9.41 -7.88 14.81
CA VAL A 83 8.59 -7.01 13.96
C VAL A 83 9.50 -6.22 13.00
N PRO A 84 9.57 -6.56 11.71
CA PRO A 84 10.36 -5.80 10.75
C PRO A 84 9.74 -4.42 10.48
N VAL A 85 10.58 -3.38 10.44
CA VAL A 85 10.20 -2.00 10.10
C VAL A 85 11.05 -1.54 8.92
N VAL A 86 10.45 -1.49 7.73
CA VAL A 86 11.18 -1.26 6.47
C VAL A 86 11.00 0.18 5.97
N ALA A 87 12.11 0.91 5.84
CA ALA A 87 12.15 2.21 5.17
C ALA A 87 12.09 2.06 3.64
N SER A 88 11.40 2.98 2.95
CA SER A 88 11.13 2.90 1.50
C SER A 88 12.32 3.35 0.62
N LEU A 89 13.49 2.76 0.86
CA LEU A 89 14.72 2.94 0.09
C LEU A 89 15.14 1.58 -0.44
N ALA A 90 15.67 1.52 -1.65
CA ALA A 90 16.21 0.31 -2.26
C ALA A 90 17.53 0.63 -2.97
N ALA A 91 18.19 -0.37 -3.55
CA ALA A 91 19.36 -0.15 -4.40
C ALA A 91 19.14 -0.77 -5.78
N ASP A 92 19.82 -0.22 -6.79
CA ASP A 92 19.97 -0.92 -8.07
C ASP A 92 21.05 -2.01 -8.01
N GLN A 93 21.23 -2.72 -9.12
CA GLN A 93 22.21 -3.82 -9.22
C GLN A 93 23.67 -3.39 -8.99
N GLU A 94 23.96 -2.09 -9.08
CA GLU A 94 25.29 -1.53 -8.82
C GLU A 94 25.44 -1.03 -7.37
N GLY A 95 24.40 -1.21 -6.54
CA GLY A 95 24.37 -0.76 -5.15
C GLY A 95 24.04 0.72 -5.00
N LYS A 96 23.56 1.40 -6.05
CA LYS A 96 23.20 2.81 -5.96
C LYS A 96 21.82 2.96 -5.29
N PRO A 97 21.72 3.72 -4.19
CA PRO A 97 20.45 3.89 -3.50
C PRO A 97 19.42 4.65 -4.35
N LEU A 98 18.15 4.29 -4.19
CA LEU A 98 17.00 4.89 -4.84
C LEU A 98 15.85 5.07 -3.84
N ASN A 99 15.11 6.16 -3.98
CA ASN A 99 13.87 6.39 -3.26
C ASN A 99 12.72 5.69 -3.97
N ILE A 100 11.96 4.87 -3.25
CA ILE A 100 10.82 4.13 -3.80
C ILE A 100 9.54 4.65 -3.12
N ASN A 101 8.43 4.63 -3.83
CA ASN A 101 7.14 4.90 -3.22
C ASN A 101 6.85 3.84 -2.13
N ALA A 102 6.47 4.28 -0.92
CA ALA A 102 6.23 3.38 0.20
C ALA A 102 5.07 2.40 -0.03
N ASP A 103 4.04 2.80 -0.78
CA ASP A 103 2.94 1.90 -1.13
C ASP A 103 3.41 0.79 -2.07
N THR A 104 4.30 1.12 -3.01
CA THR A 104 4.94 0.12 -3.89
C THR A 104 5.83 -0.83 -3.09
N VAL A 105 6.60 -0.33 -2.13
CA VAL A 105 7.40 -1.18 -1.24
C VAL A 105 6.51 -2.13 -0.45
N ALA A 106 5.45 -1.61 0.19
CA ALA A 106 4.53 -2.42 0.97
C ALA A 106 3.80 -3.48 0.13
N GLU A 107 3.34 -3.11 -1.08
CA GLU A 107 2.73 -4.03 -2.04
C GLU A 107 3.69 -5.15 -2.46
N THR A 108 4.90 -4.80 -2.89
CA THR A 108 5.94 -5.76 -3.28
C THR A 108 6.20 -6.76 -2.16
N LEU A 109 6.44 -6.27 -0.94
CA LEU A 109 6.75 -7.13 0.20
C LEU A 109 5.56 -7.99 0.61
N ALA A 110 4.34 -7.45 0.57
CA ALA A 110 3.13 -8.23 0.88
C ALA A 110 2.96 -9.40 -0.10
N ARG A 111 3.17 -9.17 -1.40
CA ARG A 111 3.14 -10.22 -2.43
C ARG A 111 4.25 -11.24 -2.23
N ALA A 112 5.48 -10.79 -2.04
CA ALA A 112 6.64 -11.66 -1.84
C ALA A 112 6.48 -12.55 -0.59
N LEU A 113 5.85 -12.02 0.47
CA LEU A 113 5.55 -12.76 1.69
C LEU A 113 4.35 -13.70 1.55
N GLY A 114 3.44 -13.46 0.60
CA GLY A 114 2.14 -14.14 0.53
C GLY A 114 1.23 -13.70 1.68
N ALA A 115 1.19 -12.40 1.97
CA ALA A 115 0.51 -11.86 3.14
C ALA A 115 -1.01 -12.11 3.11
N GLU A 116 -1.60 -12.36 4.28
CA GLU A 116 -3.06 -12.44 4.43
C GLU A 116 -3.72 -11.07 4.18
N LYS A 117 -3.07 -9.99 4.66
CA LYS A 117 -3.58 -8.62 4.56
C LYS A 117 -2.47 -7.63 4.23
N LEU A 118 -2.76 -6.71 3.33
CA LEU A 118 -2.00 -5.46 3.14
C LEU A 118 -2.89 -4.29 3.53
N ILE A 119 -2.45 -3.46 4.48
CA ILE A 119 -3.25 -2.37 5.03
C ILE A 119 -2.53 -1.05 4.77
N PHE A 120 -3.18 -0.14 4.06
CA PHE A 120 -2.73 1.22 3.86
C PHE A 120 -3.43 2.17 4.83
N LEU A 121 -2.63 2.79 5.69
CA LEU A 121 -3.07 3.92 6.52
C LEU A 121 -2.98 5.21 5.68
N THR A 122 -4.08 5.95 5.60
CA THR A 122 -4.18 7.20 4.83
C THR A 122 -4.83 8.31 5.67
N GLY A 123 -4.80 9.55 5.21
CA GLY A 123 -5.53 10.67 5.84
C GLY A 123 -6.99 10.78 5.41
N SER A 124 -7.58 9.72 4.87
CA SER A 124 -8.95 9.66 4.37
C SER A 124 -9.67 8.43 4.93
N PRO A 125 -11.01 8.44 5.08
CA PRO A 125 -11.77 7.30 5.62
C PRO A 125 -11.61 6.00 4.82
N GLY A 126 -11.28 6.12 3.53
CA GLY A 126 -11.10 5.00 2.61
C GLY A 126 -11.23 5.51 1.18
N LEU A 127 -11.67 4.63 0.28
CA LEU A 127 -12.08 4.99 -1.07
C LEU A 127 -13.52 5.50 -1.07
N LEU A 128 -13.72 6.74 -1.48
CA LEU A 128 -15.04 7.35 -1.67
C LEU A 128 -15.43 7.28 -3.15
N ARG A 129 -16.71 6.99 -3.45
CA ARG A 129 -17.23 7.09 -4.83
C ARG A 129 -17.30 8.54 -5.29
N ASP A 130 -17.72 9.43 -4.38
CA ASP A 130 -17.68 10.87 -4.54
C ASP A 130 -16.78 11.46 -3.46
N PRO A 131 -15.60 12.00 -3.81
CA PRO A 131 -14.69 12.65 -2.86
C PRO A 131 -15.32 13.78 -2.03
N LYS A 132 -16.45 14.35 -2.47
CA LYS A 132 -17.17 15.42 -1.77
C LYS A 132 -18.22 14.89 -0.78
N ASP A 133 -18.55 13.61 -0.83
CA ASP A 133 -19.55 12.98 0.03
C ASP A 133 -18.90 11.88 0.88
N PRO A 134 -18.62 12.13 2.17
CA PRO A 134 -18.08 11.12 3.09
C PRO A 134 -18.96 9.88 3.26
N SER A 135 -20.27 9.99 3.02
CA SER A 135 -21.20 8.85 3.09
C SER A 135 -21.06 7.89 1.90
N SER A 136 -20.31 8.30 0.86
CA SER A 136 -20.06 7.52 -0.35
C SER A 136 -18.92 6.51 -0.21
N LEU A 137 -18.53 6.18 1.04
CA LEU A 137 -17.49 5.19 1.33
C LEU A 137 -17.79 3.84 0.68
N VAL A 138 -16.83 3.36 -0.08
CA VAL A 138 -16.83 2.00 -0.63
C VAL A 138 -16.28 1.08 0.46
N ALA A 139 -17.16 0.49 1.27
CA ALA A 139 -16.73 -0.42 2.35
C ALA A 139 -16.10 -1.71 1.79
N PHE A 140 -16.59 -2.17 0.65
CA PHE A 140 -16.15 -3.41 0.00
C PHE A 140 -16.04 -3.20 -1.52
N ALA A 141 -14.97 -3.72 -2.12
CA ALA A 141 -14.77 -3.72 -3.56
C ALA A 141 -14.10 -5.02 -4.05
N THR A 142 -14.49 -5.47 -5.24
CA THR A 142 -13.75 -6.46 -6.01
C THR A 142 -12.70 -5.78 -6.90
N PRO A 143 -11.73 -6.53 -7.45
CA PRO A 143 -10.82 -6.00 -8.46
C PRO A 143 -11.57 -5.41 -9.67
N GLU A 144 -12.68 -6.02 -10.07
CA GLU A 144 -13.55 -5.55 -11.14
C GLU A 144 -14.22 -4.21 -10.80
N ASP A 145 -14.74 -4.07 -9.58
CA ASP A 145 -15.34 -2.81 -9.11
C ASP A 145 -14.32 -1.67 -9.15
N LEU A 146 -13.10 -1.92 -8.68
CA LEU A 146 -12.03 -0.93 -8.71
C LEU A 146 -11.62 -0.54 -10.14
N LYS A 147 -11.47 -1.52 -11.04
CA LYS A 147 -11.17 -1.26 -12.45
C LYS A 147 -12.23 -0.37 -13.09
N LYS A 148 -13.51 -0.61 -12.77
CA LYS A 148 -14.63 0.22 -13.21
C LYS A 148 -14.54 1.65 -12.65
N LEU A 149 -14.38 1.81 -11.33
CA LEU A 149 -14.25 3.12 -10.68
C LEU A 149 -13.04 3.92 -11.21
N MET A 150 -11.94 3.25 -11.54
CA MET A 150 -10.77 3.87 -12.16
C MET A 150 -11.06 4.35 -13.59
N ALA A 151 -11.81 3.57 -14.38
CA ALA A 151 -12.18 3.91 -15.76
C ALA A 151 -13.21 5.05 -15.82
N GLU A 152 -14.10 5.14 -14.84
CA GLU A 152 -15.08 6.22 -14.67
C GLU A 152 -14.44 7.55 -14.22
N GLY A 153 -13.17 7.52 -13.81
CA GLY A 153 -12.44 8.71 -13.35
C GLY A 153 -12.78 9.15 -11.93
N SER A 154 -13.50 8.32 -11.16
CA SER A 154 -13.84 8.58 -9.74
C SER A 154 -12.62 8.54 -8.83
N ILE A 155 -11.55 7.84 -9.24
CA ILE A 155 -10.33 7.66 -8.46
C ILE A 155 -9.23 8.58 -9.00
N GLN A 156 -8.96 9.65 -8.26
CA GLN A 156 -8.05 10.72 -8.68
C GLN A 156 -6.92 10.97 -7.66
N GLY A 157 -5.91 11.72 -8.10
CA GLY A 157 -4.80 12.16 -7.26
C GLY A 157 -4.04 11.00 -6.61
N GLY A 158 -3.66 11.19 -5.34
CA GLY A 158 -2.90 10.21 -4.58
C GLY A 158 -3.64 8.90 -4.27
N MET A 159 -4.97 8.84 -4.44
CA MET A 159 -5.73 7.61 -4.21
C MET A 159 -5.51 6.60 -5.34
N ARG A 160 -5.31 7.06 -6.57
CA ARG A 160 -5.09 6.20 -7.73
C ARG A 160 -3.91 5.23 -7.57
N PRO A 161 -2.67 5.68 -7.26
CA PRO A 161 -1.55 4.75 -7.09
C PRO A 161 -1.76 3.76 -5.93
N LYS A 162 -2.51 4.13 -4.90
CA LYS A 162 -2.83 3.26 -3.76
C LYS A 162 -3.83 2.17 -4.12
N VAL A 163 -4.85 2.51 -4.90
CA VAL A 163 -5.80 1.54 -5.47
C VAL A 163 -5.11 0.62 -6.47
N GLU A 164 -4.23 1.15 -7.33
CA GLU A 164 -3.43 0.34 -8.26
C GLU A 164 -2.50 -0.63 -7.50
N ALA A 165 -1.93 -0.21 -6.36
CA ALA A 165 -1.16 -1.11 -5.49
C ALA A 165 -2.06 -2.19 -4.86
N CYS A 166 -3.25 -1.85 -4.36
CA CYS A 166 -4.20 -2.84 -3.85
C CYS A 166 -4.53 -3.90 -4.91
N LEU A 167 -4.82 -3.48 -6.15
CA LEU A 167 -5.09 -4.38 -7.27
C LEU A 167 -3.93 -5.32 -7.56
N ARG A 168 -2.71 -4.78 -7.71
CA ARG A 168 -1.53 -5.62 -7.96
C ARG A 168 -1.25 -6.59 -6.81
N ALA A 169 -1.49 -6.18 -5.57
CA ALA A 169 -1.32 -7.03 -4.40
C ALA A 169 -2.29 -8.22 -4.42
N VAL A 170 -3.59 -7.99 -4.62
CA VAL A 170 -4.58 -9.07 -4.65
C VAL A 170 -4.42 -9.99 -5.86
N GLU A 171 -4.16 -9.44 -7.04
CA GLU A 171 -3.84 -10.22 -8.25
C GLU A 171 -2.52 -10.99 -8.10
N GLY A 172 -1.62 -10.49 -7.25
CA GLY A 172 -0.35 -11.11 -6.88
C GLY A 172 -0.45 -12.13 -5.73
N GLY A 173 -1.65 -12.48 -5.26
CA GLY A 173 -1.87 -13.55 -4.28
C GLY A 173 -2.05 -13.09 -2.83
N VAL A 174 -1.97 -11.79 -2.53
CA VAL A 174 -2.37 -11.24 -1.23
C VAL A 174 -3.88 -11.45 -1.05
N LYS A 175 -4.33 -12.02 0.06
CA LYS A 175 -5.73 -12.41 0.20
C LYS A 175 -6.68 -11.21 0.20
N ARG A 176 -6.31 -10.16 0.95
CA ARG A 176 -7.13 -8.96 1.13
C ARG A 176 -6.26 -7.72 1.24
N THR A 177 -6.73 -6.60 0.70
CA THR A 177 -6.10 -5.29 0.89
C THR A 177 -7.09 -4.34 1.53
N HIS A 178 -6.59 -3.37 2.29
CA HIS A 178 -7.41 -2.45 3.06
C HIS A 178 -6.87 -1.03 2.92
N ILE A 179 -7.76 -0.05 2.75
CA ILE A 179 -7.44 1.38 2.80
C ILE A 179 -8.27 1.98 3.94
N ILE A 180 -7.61 2.44 4.99
CA ILE A 180 -8.26 2.94 6.21
C ILE A 180 -7.68 4.27 6.68
N ASP A 181 -8.45 5.01 7.48
CA ASP A 181 -7.98 6.24 8.11
C ASP A 181 -6.95 5.95 9.20
N GLY A 182 -5.71 6.37 8.98
CA GLY A 182 -4.61 6.24 9.95
C GLY A 182 -4.66 7.24 11.11
N CYS A 183 -5.49 8.28 11.00
CA CYS A 183 -5.66 9.30 12.03
C CYS A 183 -6.81 8.97 12.99
N ALA A 184 -7.75 8.11 12.56
CA ALA A 184 -8.85 7.66 13.39
C ALA A 184 -8.33 6.74 14.53
N PRO A 185 -8.72 6.98 15.80
CA PRO A 185 -8.34 6.11 16.91
C PRO A 185 -8.74 4.65 16.66
N ASP A 186 -7.84 3.73 17.01
CA ASP A 186 -8.05 2.29 16.94
C ASP A 186 -8.44 1.73 15.56
N SER A 187 -8.29 2.51 14.47
CA SER A 187 -8.72 2.11 13.12
C SER A 187 -8.14 0.77 12.68
N LEU A 188 -6.86 0.54 12.95
CA LEU A 188 -6.21 -0.74 12.64
C LEU A 188 -6.84 -1.91 13.41
N LEU A 189 -7.20 -1.72 14.68
CA LEU A 189 -7.83 -2.76 15.49
C LEU A 189 -9.27 -3.00 15.03
N ILE A 190 -10.02 -1.93 14.75
CA ILE A 190 -11.39 -2.02 14.25
C ILE A 190 -11.42 -2.79 12.93
N GLU A 191 -10.53 -2.47 11.99
CA GLU A 191 -10.45 -3.16 10.70
C GLU A 191 -10.09 -4.64 10.83
N LEU A 192 -9.26 -5.01 11.81
CA LEU A 192 -8.84 -6.39 12.01
C LEU A 192 -9.85 -7.23 12.79
N PHE A 193 -10.57 -6.64 13.76
CA PHE A 193 -11.40 -7.36 14.72
C PHE A 193 -12.91 -7.14 14.58
N THR A 194 -13.35 -6.33 13.62
CA THR A 194 -14.78 -6.11 13.36
C THR A 194 -15.18 -6.51 11.95
N GLY A 195 -16.38 -7.06 11.78
CA GLY A 195 -16.90 -7.45 10.46
C GLY A 195 -17.38 -6.28 9.60
N ALA A 196 -17.67 -5.13 10.21
CA ALA A 196 -18.09 -3.93 9.50
C ALA A 196 -16.90 -3.17 8.85
N GLY A 197 -15.69 -3.32 9.41
CA GLY A 197 -14.52 -2.53 9.01
C GLY A 197 -14.69 -1.04 9.32
N CYS A 198 -13.63 -0.25 9.11
CA CYS A 198 -13.66 1.21 9.21
C CYS A 198 -13.20 1.92 7.93
N GLY A 199 -12.89 1.18 6.87
CA GLY A 199 -12.53 1.76 5.57
C GLY A 199 -12.94 0.89 4.39
N THR A 200 -12.08 0.83 3.38
CA THR A 200 -12.33 0.05 2.16
C THR A 200 -11.56 -1.25 2.18
N MET A 201 -12.28 -2.38 2.18
CA MET A 201 -11.71 -3.71 1.99
C MET A 201 -11.82 -4.14 0.52
N ILE A 202 -10.72 -4.66 -0.02
CA ILE A 202 -10.67 -5.23 -1.37
C ILE A 202 -10.22 -6.68 -1.26
N VAL A 203 -11.04 -7.58 -1.81
CA VAL A 203 -10.85 -9.02 -1.67
C VAL A 203 -10.44 -9.63 -3.00
N GLY A 204 -9.43 -10.51 -3.00
CA GLY A 204 -9.05 -11.27 -4.18
C GLY A 204 -10.18 -12.20 -4.65
N SER A 205 -10.24 -12.50 -5.95
CA SER A 205 -11.27 -13.35 -6.55
C SER A 205 -11.51 -14.67 -5.80
N ASP A 206 -10.43 -15.27 -5.29
CA ASP A 206 -10.43 -16.61 -4.68
C ASP A 206 -11.03 -16.63 -3.27
N GLU A 207 -11.15 -15.48 -2.61
CA GLU A 207 -11.73 -15.33 -1.27
C GLU A 207 -13.19 -14.83 -1.34
N MET A 208 -13.66 -14.43 -2.52
CA MET A 208 -14.96 -13.77 -2.69
C MET A 208 -16.13 -14.62 -2.20
N ASP A 209 -16.07 -15.94 -2.37
CA ASP A 209 -17.11 -16.87 -1.91
C ASP A 209 -17.33 -16.82 -0.38
N LYS A 210 -16.28 -16.52 0.40
CA LYS A 210 -16.39 -16.40 1.87
C LYS A 210 -17.17 -15.16 2.31
N TYR A 211 -17.35 -14.20 1.41
CA TYR A 211 -17.92 -12.89 1.68
C TYR A 211 -19.25 -12.64 0.96
N LYS A 212 -19.74 -13.62 0.18
CA LYS A 212 -21.04 -13.53 -0.52
C LYS A 212 -22.23 -13.47 0.46
N ASP A 213 -22.14 -14.17 1.58
CA ASP A 213 -23.22 -14.32 2.57
C ASP A 213 -23.01 -13.49 3.84
N VAL A 214 -21.83 -12.90 4.01
CA VAL A 214 -21.61 -11.89 5.05
C VAL A 214 -22.39 -10.67 4.57
N GLU A 215 -23.39 -10.24 5.35
CA GLU A 215 -24.16 -9.02 5.10
C GLU A 215 -23.24 -7.79 5.22
N LEU A 216 -22.32 -7.64 4.27
CA LEU A 216 -21.39 -6.55 4.12
C LEU A 216 -22.23 -5.32 3.84
N ALA A 217 -22.33 -4.47 4.87
CA ALA A 217 -23.05 -3.20 4.93
C ALA A 217 -23.64 -2.78 3.57
N ARG A 218 -24.93 -3.10 3.40
CA ARG A 218 -25.76 -2.67 2.27
C ARG A 218 -25.60 -1.15 2.07
N ASN A 219 -24.71 -0.77 1.17
CA ASN A 219 -24.70 0.48 0.36
C ASN A 219 -23.71 0.41 -0.82
N GLY A 220 -23.11 -0.76 -1.08
CA GLY A 220 -22.31 -1.00 -2.27
C GLY A 220 -23.16 -1.53 -3.42
N ILE A 221 -23.54 -0.68 -4.39
CA ILE A 221 -24.15 -1.05 -5.68
C ILE A 221 -25.66 -1.37 -5.58
N LYS A 222 -26.51 -0.33 -5.71
CA LYS A 222 -27.84 -0.54 -6.29
C LYS A 222 -27.62 -0.92 -7.75
N ASN A 223 -27.92 -2.18 -8.11
CA ASN A 223 -28.09 -2.56 -9.50
C ASN A 223 -29.16 -1.65 -10.12
N GLY A 224 -28.74 -0.76 -11.01
CA GLY A 224 -29.66 0.00 -11.84
C GLY A 224 -30.34 -0.95 -12.81
N ASN A 225 -31.52 -1.44 -12.43
CA ASN A 225 -32.56 -1.87 -13.35
C ASN A 225 -33.85 -1.19 -12.92
N GLY A 226 -34.16 -0.10 -13.61
CA GLY A 226 -35.40 0.66 -13.57
C GLY A 226 -35.49 1.47 -14.85
#